data_AF-A0AAD6TRV4-F1
#
_entry.id   AF-A0AAD6TRV4-F1
#
_cell.length_a   1.000
_cell.length_b   1.000
_cell.length_c   1.000
_cell.angle_alpha   90.00
_cell.angle_beta   90.00
_cell.angle_gamma   90.00
#
_symmetry.space_group_name_H-M   'P 1'
#
loop_
_entity.id
_entity.type
_entity.pdbx_description
1 polymer ?
#
loop_
_entity_poly.entity_id
_entity_poly.type
_entity_poly.pdbx_seq_one_letter_code
_entity_poly.pdbx_strand_id
1 'polypeptide(L)' 'MSKKKGEPRVRWVDSEDAILVATLRKGKDDGFMSGSGFKPQVWAFCVAALAQDPKDAVGPPKTAEKIQDHWGKSVCL' A
#
# COMPACT_ATOMS: atom_id res chain seq x y z
N MET A 1 7.80 -16.03 -27.01
CA MET A 1 7.74 -15.97 -25.54
C MET A 1 8.37 -14.66 -25.08
N SER A 2 7.57 -13.60 -24.93
CA SER A 2 8.09 -12.28 -24.56
C SER A 2 8.57 -12.30 -23.11
N LYS A 3 9.89 -12.21 -22.90
CA LYS A 3 10.50 -11.98 -21.58
C LYS A 3 9.96 -10.66 -21.04
N LYS A 4 8.92 -10.69 -20.21
CA LYS A 4 8.49 -9.51 -19.44
C LYS A 4 9.67 -9.14 -18.54
N LYS A 5 10.40 -8.08 -18.89
CA LYS A 5 11.37 -7.42 -18.02
C LYS A 5 10.69 -7.26 -16.66
N GLY A 6 11.25 -7.89 -15.62
CA GLY A 6 10.71 -7.77 -14.28
C GLY A 6 10.68 -6.31 -13.90
N GLU A 7 9.49 -5.75 -13.74
CA GLU A 7 9.31 -4.48 -13.06
C GLU A 7 10.08 -4.56 -11.72
N PRO A 8 10.79 -3.48 -11.32
CA PRO A 8 11.37 -3.44 -9.99
C PRO A 8 10.24 -3.70 -8.99
N ARG A 9 10.32 -4.82 -8.26
CA ARG A 9 9.32 -5.12 -7.23
C ARG A 9 9.44 -4.02 -6.18
N VAL A 10 8.32 -3.37 -5.86
CA VAL A 10 8.23 -2.50 -4.69
C VAL A 10 8.73 -3.32 -3.51
N ARG A 11 9.80 -2.86 -2.87
CA ARG A 11 10.29 -3.49 -1.65
C ARG A 11 9.48 -2.91 -0.49
N TRP A 12 8.89 -3.81 0.28
CA TRP A 12 8.19 -3.50 1.51
C TRP A 12 9.11 -3.86 2.66
N VAL A 13 9.33 -2.91 3.57
CA VAL A 13 9.98 -3.19 4.85
C VAL A 13 8.92 -3.30 5.95
N ASP A 14 9.24 -3.99 7.04
CA ASP A 14 8.30 -4.24 8.15
C ASP A 14 7.71 -2.94 8.72
N SER A 15 8.51 -1.87 8.77
CA SER A 15 8.04 -0.54 9.21
C SER A 15 6.96 0.04 8.29
N GLU A 16 7.06 -0.19 6.98
CA GLU A 16 6.06 0.28 6.02
C GLU A 16 4.78 -0.54 6.08
N ASP A 17 4.90 -1.85 6.32
CA ASP A 17 3.75 -2.72 6.54
C ASP A 17 3.00 -2.31 7.82
N ALA A 18 3.74 -2.01 8.90
CA ALA A 18 3.16 -1.48 10.13
C ALA A 18 2.43 -0.15 9.92
N ILE A 19 2.99 0.78 9.13
CA ILE A 19 2.35 2.05 8.77
C ILE A 19 1.10 1.80 7.93
N LEU A 20 1.15 0.89 6.97
CA LEU A 20 0.02 0.50 6.15
C LEU A 20 -1.11 -0.05 7.03
N VAL A 21 -0.83 -1.06 7.87
CA VAL A 21 -1.82 -1.66 8.77
C VAL A 21 -2.38 -0.63 9.75
N ALA A 22 -1.56 0.25 10.31
CA ALA A 22 -2.03 1.32 11.20
C ALA A 22 -2.97 2.30 10.48
N THR A 23 -2.64 2.68 9.24
CA THR A 23 -3.46 3.58 8.43
C THR A 23 -4.78 2.92 8.02
N LEU A 24 -4.76 1.64 7.67
CA LEU A 24 -5.97 0.86 7.37
C LEU A 24 -6.87 0.68 8.61
N ARG A 25 -6.28 0.42 9.78
CA ARG A 25 -7.02 0.36 11.05
C ARG A 25 -7.68 1.69 11.38
N LYS A 26 -6.95 2.80 11.24
CA LYS A 26 -7.49 4.14 11.42
C LYS A 26 -8.62 4.42 10.43
N GLY A 27 -8.41 4.09 9.15
CA GLY A 27 -9.45 4.20 8.12
C GLY A 27 -10.70 3.38 8.41
N LYS A 28 -10.56 2.22 9.06
CA LYS A 28 -11.70 1.42 9.54
C LYS A 28 -12.47 2.15 10.65
N ASP A 29 -11.75 2.74 11.61
CA ASP A 29 -12.33 3.50 12.73
C ASP A 29 -13.06 4.76 12.25
N ASP A 30 -12.45 5.48 11.31
CA ASP A 30 -13.03 6.68 10.67
C ASP A 30 -14.21 6.36 9.70
N GLY A 31 -14.62 5.10 9.54
CA GLY A 31 -15.75 4.72 8.68
C GLY A 31 -15.45 4.75 7.17
N PHE A 32 -14.16 4.66 6.79
CA PHE A 32 -13.74 4.48 5.40
C PHE A 32 -13.70 3.02 4.94
N MET A 33 -14.15 2.09 5.77
CA MET A 33 -14.43 0.71 5.40
C MET A 33 -15.94 0.51 5.19
N SER A 34 -16.33 -0.06 4.05
CA SER A 34 -17.70 -0.49 3.77
C SER A 34 -17.73 -2.01 3.56
N GLY A 35 -18.92 -2.61 3.43
CA GLY A 35 -19.08 -4.06 3.24
C GLY A 35 -18.33 -4.64 2.02
N SER A 36 -17.89 -3.80 1.08
CA SER A 36 -17.07 -4.18 -0.08
C SER A 36 -15.57 -3.93 0.09
N GLY A 37 -15.10 -3.51 1.28
CA GLY A 37 -13.70 -3.20 1.59
C GLY A 37 -13.42 -1.73 1.87
N PHE A 38 -12.15 -1.34 1.75
CA PHE A 38 -11.68 0.03 1.99
C PHE A 38 -12.01 0.97 0.81
N LYS A 39 -12.52 2.16 1.13
CA LYS A 39 -12.79 3.22 0.15
C LYS A 39 -11.49 3.69 -0.53
N PRO A 40 -11.56 4.20 -1.77
CA PRO A 40 -10.44 4.81 -2.50
C PRO A 40 -9.62 5.80 -1.65
N GLN A 41 -10.33 6.56 -0.82
CA GLN A 41 -9.77 7.59 0.05
C GLN A 41 -8.78 7.02 1.10
N VAL A 42 -9.02 5.81 1.62
CA VAL A 42 -8.09 5.16 2.55
C VAL A 42 -6.75 4.87 1.88
N TRP A 43 -6.77 4.46 0.61
CA TRP A 43 -5.55 4.18 -0.12
C TRP A 43 -4.75 5.46 -0.37
N ALA A 44 -5.41 6.59 -0.60
CA ALA A 44 -4.75 7.89 -0.67
C ALA A 44 -4.06 8.27 0.66
N PHE A 45 -4.71 7.98 1.80
CA PHE A 45 -4.07 8.16 3.11
C PHE A 45 -2.86 7.25 3.29
N CYS A 46 -2.93 6.01 2.81
CA CYS A 46 -1.79 5.09 2.86
C CYS A 46 -0.63 5.60 2.00
N VAL A 47 -0.90 6.12 0.79
CA VAL A 47 0.13 6.75 -0.05
C VAL A 47 0.78 7.92 0.67
N ALA A 48 -0.01 8.78 1.32
CA ALA A 48 0.51 9.93 2.07
C ALA A 48 1.32 9.51 3.31
N ALA A 49 0.90 8.47 4.03
CA ALA A 49 1.61 7.94 5.19
C ALA A 49 2.90 7.20 4.82
N LEU A 50 2.92 6.58 3.64
CA LEU A 50 4.08 5.90 3.05
C LEU A 50 4.90 6.79 2.12
N ALA A 51 4.56 8.08 2.03
CA ALA A 51 5.33 9.06 1.28
C ALA A 51 6.65 9.28 2.03
N GLN A 52 7.66 8.51 1.66
CA GLN A 52 9.02 8.73 2.13
C GLN A 52 9.62 9.94 1.42
N ASP A 53 10.53 10.62 2.11
CA ASP A 53 11.41 11.58 1.46
C ASP A 53 12.06 10.91 0.24
N PRO A 54 12.11 11.58 -0.93
CA PRO A 54 12.66 10.99 -2.14
C PRO A 54 14.14 10.59 -2.02
N LYS A 55 14.82 11.04 -0.95
CA LYS A 55 16.19 10.69 -0.58
C LYS A 55 16.30 9.32 0.09
N ASP A 56 15.24 8.88 0.75
CA ASP A 56 15.17 7.63 1.53
C ASP A 56 14.33 6.55 0.82
N ALA A 57 13.63 6.93 -0.26
CA ALA A 57 12.81 6.03 -1.06
C ALA A 57 13.66 4.99 -1.81
N VAL A 58 13.76 3.78 -1.28
CA VAL A 58 14.41 2.64 -1.95
C VAL A 58 13.41 1.93 -2.86
N GLY A 59 13.41 2.30 -4.15
CA GLY A 59 12.65 1.62 -5.20
C GLY A 59 11.52 2.46 -5.81
N PRO A 60 10.64 1.84 -6.61
CA PRO A 60 9.54 2.54 -7.27
C PRO A 60 8.52 3.10 -6.25
N PRO A 61 7.83 4.19 -6.60
CA PRO A 61 6.90 4.86 -5.69
C PRO A 61 5.76 3.91 -5.26
N LYS A 62 5.42 3.97 -3.98
CA LYS A 62 4.30 3.23 -3.37
C LYS A 62 2.99 3.92 -3.70
N THR A 63 2.50 3.73 -4.93
CA THR A 63 1.21 4.24 -5.38
C THR A 63 0.06 3.45 -4.74
N ALA A 64 -1.16 4.02 -4.76
CA ALA A 64 -2.35 3.37 -4.23
C ALA A 64 -2.56 1.97 -4.84
N GLU A 65 -2.29 1.79 -6.13
CA GLU A 65 -2.38 0.49 -6.81
C GLU A 65 -1.39 -0.53 -6.24
N LYS A 66 -0.13 -0.15 -6.00
CA LYS A 66 0.87 -1.05 -5.41
C LYS A 66 0.55 -1.38 -3.95
N ILE A 67 -0.01 -0.43 -3.20
CA ILE A 67 -0.49 -0.65 -1.83
C ILE A 67 -1.67 -1.64 -1.84
N GLN A 68 -2.63 -1.48 -2.75
CA GLN A 68 -3.76 -2.40 -2.90
C GLN A 68 -3.32 -3.80 -3.32
N ASP A 69 -2.38 -3.91 -4.27
CA ASP A 69 -1.79 -5.20 -4.69
C ASP A 69 -1.06 -5.89 -3.54
N HIS A 70 -0.29 -5.15 -2.75
CA HIS A 70 0.39 -5.67 -1.56
C HIS A 70 -0.58 -6.13 -0.46
N TRP A 71 -1.62 -5.33 -0.19
CA TRP A 71 -2.67 -5.70 0.75
C TRP A 71 -3.47 -6.92 0.27
N GLY A 72 -3.85 -6.95 -1.01
CA GLY A 72 -4.59 -8.07 -1.60
C GLY A 72 -3.80 -9.38 -1.63
N LYS A 73 -2.47 -9.32 -1.72
CA LYS A 73 -1.60 -10.50 -1.57
C LYS A 73 -1.44 -10.95 -0.12
N SER A 74 -1.39 -10.00 0.83
CA SER A 74 -1.28 -10.28 2.25
C SER A 74 -2.59 -10.81 2.85
N VAL A 75 -3.73 -10.35 2.32
CA VAL A 75 -5.07 -10.84 2.68
C VAL A 75 -5.47 -11.95 1.71
N CYS A 76 -4.78 -13.09 1.80
CA CYS A 76 -5.35 -14.36 1.39
C CYS A 76 -6.14 -14.90 2.59
N LEU A 77 -7.44 -14.60 2.64
CA LEU A 77 -8.44 -15.22 3.51
C LEU A 77 -9.47 -15.92 2.63
#